data_AF-A0A8C3SKU8-F1
#
_entry.id   AF-A0A8C3SKU8-F1
#
_cell.length_a   1.000
_cell.length_b   1.000
_cell.length_c   1.000
_cell.angle_alpha   90.00
_cell.angle_beta   90.00
_cell.angle_gamma   90.00
#
_symmetry.space_group_name_H-M   'P 1'
#
loop_
_entity.id
_entity.type
_entity.pdbx_description
1 polymer ?
#
loop_
_entity_poly.entity_id
_entity_poly.type
_entity_poly.pdbx_seq_one_letter_code
_entity_poly.pdbx_strand_id
1 'polypeptide(L)'
;MLWRLQLRERAPNPPPFHKLIREIREEEERFLQVDAVVQPKKAGSHTTAVLGEMEEAPSVAVALRDLTREVAMMKAQGHPVPSSRGKSSRRGDSQREGFCYNCGRDGHYALDCQNKTDHARVSQRLQQTIRELQGNTNRAWGRSNPRP
;
A
#
# COMPACT_ATOMS: atom_id res chain seq x y z
N MET A 1 -19.13 1.52 13.44
CA MET A 1 -19.04 0.23 14.16
C MET A 1 -19.63 -0.88 13.29
N LEU A 2 -18.85 -1.94 13.05
CA LEU A 2 -19.12 -3.04 12.11
C LEU A 2 -20.10 -4.11 12.67
N TRP A 3 -21.23 -3.67 13.21
CA TRP A 3 -22.15 -4.56 13.94
C TRP A 3 -22.92 -5.51 13.01
N ARG A 4 -23.10 -5.19 11.71
CA ARG A 4 -23.88 -6.07 10.81
C ARG A 4 -23.07 -7.27 10.32
N LEU A 5 -21.74 -7.23 10.44
CA LEU A 5 -20.88 -8.38 10.19
C LEU A 5 -21.04 -9.50 11.24
N GLN A 6 -21.71 -9.24 12.39
CA GLN A 6 -22.01 -10.22 13.44
C GLN A 6 -20.79 -11.10 13.79
N LEU A 7 -19.60 -10.49 13.84
CA LEU A 7 -18.32 -11.20 13.92
C LEU A 7 -18.22 -12.14 15.13
N ARG A 8 -18.87 -11.79 16.24
CA ARG A 8 -18.93 -12.63 17.46
C ARG A 8 -19.81 -13.87 17.29
N GLU A 9 -20.91 -13.77 16.55
CA GLU A 9 -21.86 -14.87 16.35
C GLU A 9 -21.37 -15.84 15.25
N ARG A 10 -20.59 -15.33 14.29
CA ARG A 10 -19.95 -16.12 13.23
C ARG A 10 -18.61 -16.73 13.62
N ALA A 11 -18.10 -16.46 14.82
CA ALA A 11 -16.86 -17.02 15.34
C ALA A 11 -16.76 -18.57 15.30
N PRO A 12 -17.81 -19.37 15.56
CA PRO A 12 -17.70 -20.83 15.53
C PRO A 12 -17.62 -21.44 14.13
N ASN A 13 -18.04 -20.72 13.08
CA ASN A 13 -17.89 -21.16 11.70
C ASN A 13 -17.60 -19.96 10.78
N PRO A 14 -16.34 -19.49 10.76
CA PRO A 14 -16.00 -18.27 10.06
C PRO A 14 -15.99 -18.51 8.54
N PRO A 15 -16.47 -17.55 7.74
CA PRO A 15 -16.30 -17.60 6.30
C PRO A 15 -14.81 -17.57 5.92
N PRO A 16 -14.45 -18.01 4.71
CA PRO A 16 -13.08 -17.93 4.20
C PRO A 16 -12.53 -16.50 4.32
N PHE A 17 -11.25 -16.37 4.66
CA PHE A 17 -10.61 -15.07 4.95
C PHE A 17 -10.85 -14.00 3.87
N HIS A 18 -10.73 -14.36 2.59
CA HIS A 18 -10.95 -13.43 1.48
C HIS A 18 -12.37 -12.86 1.42
N LYS A 19 -13.37 -13.65 1.84
CA LYS A 19 -14.77 -13.24 1.88
C LYS A 19 -15.00 -12.29 3.04
N LEU A 20 -14.42 -12.58 4.20
CA LEU A 20 -14.49 -11.71 5.38
C LEU A 20 -13.88 -10.33 5.11
N ILE A 21 -12.70 -10.27 4.50
CA ILE A 21 -12.03 -9.00 4.18
C ILE A 21 -12.86 -8.17 3.19
N ARG A 22 -13.52 -8.83 2.23
CA ARG A 22 -14.45 -8.14 1.32
C ARG A 22 -15.62 -7.52 2.09
N GLU A 23 -16.28 -8.32 2.92
CA GLU A 23 -17.44 -7.85 3.70
C GLU A 23 -17.06 -6.72 4.67
N ILE A 24 -15.86 -6.74 5.26
CA ILE A 24 -15.33 -5.65 6.10
C ILE A 24 -15.18 -4.36 5.30
N ARG A 25 -14.52 -4.40 4.14
CA ARG A 25 -14.30 -3.21 3.31
C ARG A 25 -15.62 -2.58 2.85
N GLU A 26 -16.59 -3.42 2.46
CA GLU A 26 -17.92 -2.97 2.03
C GLU A 26 -18.71 -2.32 3.19
N GLU A 27 -18.59 -2.84 4.41
CA GLU A 27 -19.26 -2.25 5.56
C GLU A 27 -18.61 -0.94 6.04
N GLU A 28 -17.28 -0.82 5.95
CA GLU A 28 -16.58 0.45 6.19
C GLU A 28 -16.97 1.53 5.18
N GLU A 29 -17.06 1.19 3.89
CA GLU A 29 -17.49 2.14 2.84
C GLU A 29 -18.93 2.62 3.06
N ARG A 30 -19.83 1.71 3.43
CA ARG A 30 -21.21 2.07 3.78
C ARG A 30 -21.27 2.97 5.02
N PHE A 31 -20.43 2.71 6.03
CA PHE A 31 -20.35 3.53 7.23
C PHE A 31 -19.94 4.97 6.89
N LEU A 32 -18.93 5.14 6.04
CA LEU A 32 -18.55 6.47 5.53
C LEU A 32 -19.67 7.15 4.72
N GLN A 33 -20.50 6.36 4.03
CA GLN A 33 -21.64 6.88 3.27
C GLN A 33 -22.80 7.36 4.15
N VAL A 34 -23.09 6.69 5.28
CA VAL A 34 -24.13 7.16 6.22
C VAL A 34 -23.71 8.42 6.98
N ASP A 35 -22.43 8.58 7.31
CA ASP A 35 -21.91 9.84 7.85
C ASP A 35 -22.02 11.00 6.85
N ALA A 36 -21.93 10.72 5.54
CA ALA A 36 -22.10 11.73 4.48
C ALA A 36 -23.56 12.18 4.27
N VAL A 37 -24.55 11.36 4.64
CA VAL A 37 -25.99 11.69 4.48
C VAL A 37 -26.54 12.50 5.67
N VAL A 38 -25.88 12.47 6.83
CA VAL A 38 -26.32 13.19 8.05
C VAL A 38 -25.91 14.67 8.06
N GLN A 39 -25.13 15.15 7.08
CA GLN A 39 -24.85 16.58 6.93
C GLN A 39 -25.88 17.28 6.03
N PRO A 40 -26.80 18.10 6.57
CA PRO A 40 -27.66 18.94 5.74
C PRO A 40 -26.81 20.07 5.15
N LYS A 41 -26.41 19.90 3.90
CA LYS A 41 -25.93 21.00 3.05
C LYS A 41 -27.07 22.00 2.85
N LYS A 42 -27.16 22.99 3.74
CA LYS A 42 -27.96 24.21 3.51
C LYS A 42 -27.22 25.04 2.46
N ALA A 43 -27.69 24.99 1.22
CA ALA A 43 -27.41 26.05 0.25
C ALA A 43 -28.77 26.69 -0.10
N GLY A 44 -29.12 27.69 0.69
CA GLY A 44 -30.26 28.55 0.45
C GLY A 44 -30.03 29.41 -0.78
N SER A 45 -31.01 29.39 -1.67
CA SER A 45 -31.27 30.40 -2.68
C SER A 45 -31.56 31.73 -2.00
N HIS A 46 -30.61 32.66 -2.00
CA HIS A 46 -30.89 34.07 -1.74
C HIS A 46 -30.10 34.94 -2.72
N THR A 47 -30.86 35.59 -3.60
CA THR A 47 -30.45 36.75 -4.37
C THR A 47 -30.19 37.91 -3.43
N THR A 48 -28.98 38.46 -3.40
CA THR A 48 -28.74 39.90 -3.23
C THR A 48 -27.39 40.25 -3.86
N ALA A 49 -27.42 41.19 -4.79
CA ALA A 49 -26.23 41.83 -5.32
C ALA A 49 -25.59 42.67 -4.20
N VAL A 50 -24.31 42.44 -3.93
CA VAL A 50 -23.43 43.42 -3.29
C VAL A 50 -22.09 43.36 -4.03
N LEU A 51 -21.70 44.49 -4.58
CA LEU A 51 -20.42 44.75 -5.24
C LEU A 51 -19.30 44.71 -4.18
N GLY A 52 -18.22 44.00 -4.49
CA GLY A 52 -17.01 43.95 -3.68
C GLY A 52 -15.90 43.32 -4.49
N GLU A 53 -14.98 44.17 -4.94
CA GLU A 53 -13.76 43.80 -5.66
C GLU A 53 -12.93 42.87 -4.79
N MET A 54 -12.70 41.65 -5.26
CA MET A 54 -11.74 40.71 -4.69
C MET A 54 -10.99 40.09 -5.86
N GLU A 55 -9.66 40.25 -5.83
CA GLU A 55 -8.67 39.69 -6.74
C GLU A 55 -9.12 38.32 -7.30
N GLU A 56 -9.24 38.26 -8.61
CA GLU A 56 -9.70 37.11 -9.36
C GLU A 56 -8.70 35.96 -9.18
N ALA A 57 -8.91 35.14 -8.15
CA ALA A 57 -8.24 33.85 -8.04
C ALA A 57 -8.56 33.08 -9.33
N PRO A 58 -7.56 32.61 -10.10
CA PRO A 58 -7.80 32.00 -11.39
C PRO A 58 -8.77 30.85 -11.21
N SER A 59 -9.87 30.90 -11.96
CA SER A 59 -10.90 29.85 -11.95
C SER A 59 -10.24 28.49 -12.02
N VAL A 60 -10.78 27.49 -11.30
CA VAL A 60 -10.30 26.10 -11.32
C VAL A 60 -10.10 25.59 -12.75
N ALA A 61 -10.91 26.08 -13.70
CA ALA A 61 -10.75 25.80 -15.13
C ALA A 61 -9.40 26.28 -15.72
N VAL A 62 -8.91 27.44 -15.31
CA VAL A 62 -7.60 27.99 -15.71
C VAL A 62 -6.47 27.17 -15.09
N ALA A 63 -6.57 26.86 -13.79
CA ALA A 63 -5.58 26.02 -13.12
C ALA A 63 -5.49 24.61 -13.75
N LEU A 64 -6.63 24.02 -14.13
CA LEU A 64 -6.65 22.73 -14.84
C LEU A 64 -6.04 22.82 -16.24
N ARG A 65 -6.25 23.94 -16.96
CA ARG A 65 -5.65 24.18 -18.28
C ARG A 65 -4.12 24.29 -18.18
N ASP A 66 -3.61 25.04 -17.21
CA ASP A 66 -2.18 25.21 -17.00
C ASP A 66 -1.51 23.90 -16.58
N LEU A 67 -2.13 23.15 -15.66
CA LEU A 67 -1.64 21.83 -15.27
C LEU A 67 -1.64 20.83 -16.44
N THR A 68 -2.66 20.89 -17.30
CA THR A 68 -2.72 20.05 -18.51
C THR A 68 -1.58 20.39 -19.47
N ARG A 69 -1.26 21.69 -19.60
CA ARG A 69 -0.14 22.16 -20.42
C ARG A 69 1.21 21.70 -19.86
N GLU A 70 1.42 21.77 -18.55
CA GLU A 70 2.64 21.28 -17.90
C GLU A 70 2.83 19.77 -18.08
N VAL A 71 1.78 18.98 -17.87
CA VAL A 71 1.84 17.51 -18.05
C VAL A 71 2.13 17.15 -19.53
N ALA A 72 1.63 17.94 -20.48
CA ALA A 72 1.95 17.76 -21.90
C ALA A 72 3.43 18.05 -22.20
N MET A 73 4.00 19.10 -21.59
CA MET A 73 5.44 19.42 -21.72
C MET A 73 6.33 18.37 -21.07
N MET A 74 5.91 17.76 -19.95
CA MET A 74 6.64 16.65 -19.31
C MET A 74 6.60 15.36 -20.14
N LYS A 75 5.49 15.06 -20.83
CA LYS A 75 5.37 13.89 -21.71
C LYS A 75 6.16 14.02 -23.01
N ALA A 76 6.40 15.25 -23.50
CA ALA A 76 7.21 15.49 -24.69
C ALA A 76 8.71 15.22 -24.45
N GLN A 77 9.17 15.26 -23.19
CA GLN A 77 10.49 14.80 -22.78
C GLN A 77 10.47 13.28 -22.59
N GLY A 78 10.19 12.56 -23.68
CA GLY A 78 10.27 11.11 -23.75
C GLY A 78 11.71 10.67 -23.51
N HIS A 79 12.01 10.22 -22.29
CA HIS A 79 13.24 9.47 -22.06
C HIS A 79 13.06 8.10 -22.73
N PRO A 80 14.00 7.66 -23.59
CA PRO A 80 13.96 6.30 -24.09
C PRO A 80 14.07 5.39 -22.87
N VAL A 81 13.00 4.63 -22.61
CA VAL A 81 13.03 3.54 -21.64
C VAL A 81 14.14 2.61 -22.11
N PRO A 82 15.23 2.40 -21.33
CA PRO A 82 16.22 1.44 -21.74
C PRO A 82 15.51 0.09 -21.84
N SER A 83 15.49 -0.45 -23.06
CA SER A 83 15.15 -1.84 -23.30
C SER A 83 16.17 -2.67 -22.53
N SER A 84 15.80 -3.11 -21.34
CA SER A 84 16.59 -4.01 -20.49
C SER A 84 16.62 -5.40 -21.12
N ARG A 85 17.20 -5.53 -22.32
CA ARG A 85 17.82 -6.78 -22.74
C ARG A 85 19.03 -6.98 -21.84
N GLY A 86 18.94 -8.02 -21.02
CA GLY A 86 19.83 -8.28 -19.90
C GLY A 86 21.30 -8.21 -20.24
N LYS A 87 22.03 -7.57 -19.32
CA LYS A 87 23.42 -7.85 -18.98
C LYS A 87 23.68 -7.23 -17.61
N SER A 88 23.17 -7.87 -16.57
CA SER A 88 23.56 -7.64 -15.19
C SER A 88 24.95 -8.24 -14.95
N SER A 89 25.97 -7.66 -15.58
CA SER A 89 27.36 -7.90 -15.16
C SER A 89 27.77 -6.77 -14.21
N ARG A 90 27.91 -7.16 -12.94
CA ARG A 90 28.81 -6.57 -11.93
C ARG A 90 28.43 -5.22 -11.34
N ARG A 91 27.36 -5.17 -10.52
CA ARG A 91 27.29 -4.32 -9.31
C ARG A 91 26.39 -4.99 -8.27
N GLY A 92 26.90 -5.23 -7.07
CA GLY A 92 26.13 -5.78 -5.95
C GLY A 92 26.58 -7.15 -5.44
N ASP A 93 27.89 -7.38 -5.36
CA ASP A 93 28.50 -8.36 -4.46
C ASP A 93 28.36 -7.84 -3.02
N SER A 94 27.14 -7.83 -2.53
CA SER A 94 26.82 -7.60 -1.14
C SER A 94 25.60 -8.45 -0.87
N GLN A 95 25.87 -9.71 -0.55
CA GLN A 95 25.06 -10.42 0.42
C GLN A 95 23.58 -10.54 0.01
N ARG A 96 23.28 -11.46 -0.91
CA ARG A 96 21.89 -11.90 -1.14
C ARG A 96 21.41 -12.64 0.10
N GLU A 97 21.07 -11.90 1.16
CA GLU A 97 20.50 -12.35 2.44
C GLU A 97 19.05 -12.87 2.30
N GLY A 98 18.65 -13.23 1.07
CA GLY A 98 17.33 -13.74 0.74
C GLY A 98 17.39 -15.16 0.21
N PHE A 99 16.30 -15.90 0.41
CA PHE A 99 16.07 -17.19 -0.20
C PHE A 99 14.96 -17.08 -1.27
N CYS A 100 14.96 -18.02 -2.20
CA CYS A 100 13.98 -18.10 -3.27
C CYS A 100 12.60 -18.49 -2.73
N TYR A 101 11.60 -17.64 -2.95
CA TYR A 101 10.20 -17.92 -2.56
C TYR A 101 9.50 -18.99 -3.41
N ASN A 102 10.14 -19.47 -4.48
CA ASN A 102 9.60 -20.57 -5.29
C ASN A 102 10.11 -21.95 -4.83
N CYS A 103 11.42 -22.08 -4.54
CA CYS A 103 12.04 -23.37 -4.23
C CYS A 103 12.73 -23.45 -2.86
N GLY A 104 12.77 -22.36 -2.09
CA GLY A 104 13.33 -22.33 -0.73
C GLY A 104 14.85 -22.43 -0.64
N ARG A 105 15.58 -22.19 -1.74
CA ARG A 105 17.06 -22.16 -1.77
C ARG A 105 17.61 -20.75 -1.84
N ASP A 106 18.77 -20.56 -1.26
CA ASP A 106 19.56 -19.33 -1.29
C ASP A 106 20.25 -19.09 -2.66
N GLY A 107 20.79 -17.88 -2.83
CA GLY A 107 21.56 -17.48 -4.01
C GLY A 107 20.75 -16.90 -5.18
N HIS A 108 19.43 -17.07 -5.20
CA HIS A 108 18.55 -16.54 -6.24
C HIS A 108 17.15 -16.22 -5.71
N TYR A 109 16.39 -15.44 -6.48
CA TYR A 109 14.98 -15.13 -6.19
C TYR A 109 14.05 -15.86 -7.15
N ALA A 110 12.74 -15.80 -6.92
CA ALA A 110 11.74 -16.50 -7.73
C ALA A 110 11.83 -16.16 -9.24
N LEU A 111 12.28 -14.94 -9.57
CA LEU A 111 12.49 -14.48 -10.95
C LEU A 111 13.59 -15.26 -11.69
N ASP A 112 14.62 -15.69 -10.98
CA ASP A 112 15.78 -16.41 -11.53
C ASP A 112 15.71 -17.92 -11.25
N CYS A 113 14.55 -18.46 -10.85
CA CYS A 113 14.43 -19.83 -10.37
C CYS A 113 14.18 -20.83 -11.50
N GLN A 114 15.14 -21.73 -11.75
CA GLN A 114 14.97 -22.86 -12.69
C GLN A 114 14.40 -24.12 -12.01
N ASN A 115 14.09 -24.08 -10.72
CA ASN A 115 13.64 -25.24 -9.97
C ASN A 115 12.13 -25.37 -9.87
N LYS A 116 11.69 -26.62 -9.69
CA LYS A 116 10.29 -26.94 -9.36
C LYS A 116 9.89 -26.25 -8.05
N THR A 117 8.63 -25.84 -8.00
CA THR A 117 8.03 -25.20 -6.83
C THR A 117 7.99 -26.16 -5.65
N ASP A 118 8.51 -25.73 -4.49
CA ASP A 118 8.54 -26.50 -3.25
C ASP A 118 8.10 -25.62 -2.08
N HIS A 119 6.80 -25.63 -1.81
CA HIS A 119 6.19 -24.82 -0.76
C HIS A 119 6.56 -25.29 0.65
N ALA A 120 6.89 -26.58 0.84
CA ALA A 120 7.26 -27.10 2.15
C ALA A 120 8.59 -26.50 2.60
N ARG A 121 9.58 -26.47 1.69
CA ARG A 121 10.88 -25.87 1.98
C ARG A 121 10.81 -24.35 2.17
N VAL A 122 10.01 -23.66 1.36
CA VAL A 122 9.79 -22.21 1.48
C VAL A 122 9.17 -21.86 2.84
N SER A 123 8.15 -22.61 3.28
CA SER A 123 7.51 -22.37 4.57
C SER A 123 8.44 -22.61 5.76
N GLN A 124 9.26 -23.67 5.70
CA GLN A 124 10.29 -23.94 6.70
C GLN A 124 11.33 -22.81 6.78
N ARG A 125 11.82 -22.34 5.63
CA ARG A 125 12.82 -21.27 5.58
C ARG A 125 12.27 -19.94 6.09
N LEU A 126 11.00 -19.64 5.80
CA LEU A 126 10.33 -18.46 6.34
C LEU A 126 10.24 -18.49 7.87
N GLN A 127 9.82 -19.62 8.45
CA GLN A 127 9.78 -19.79 9.91
C GLN A 127 11.16 -19.58 10.56
N GLN A 128 12.22 -20.07 9.91
CA GLN A 128 13.59 -19.90 10.37
C GLN A 128 14.00 -18.42 10.39
N THR A 129 13.73 -17.68 9.31
CA THR A 129 14.04 -16.24 9.24
C THR A 129 13.29 -15.43 10.31
N ILE A 130 12.01 -15.76 10.57
CA ILE A 130 11.23 -15.10 11.62
C ILE A 130 11.85 -15.34 13.00
N ARG A 131 12.26 -16.59 13.30
CA ARG A 131 12.91 -16.94 14.56
C ARG A 131 14.24 -16.19 14.75
N GLU A 132 15.03 -16.07 13.69
CA GLU A 132 16.31 -15.35 13.70
C GLU A 132 16.08 -13.85 13.98
N LEU A 133 15.08 -13.23 13.34
CA LEU A 133 14.72 -11.84 13.59
C LEU A 133 14.26 -11.62 15.04
N GLN A 134 13.43 -12.50 15.59
CA GLN A 134 12.99 -12.44 16.99
C GLN A 134 14.15 -12.61 18.00
N GLY A 135 15.15 -13.44 17.68
CA GLY A 135 16.36 -13.58 18.49
C GLY A 135 17.26 -12.35 18.45
N ASN A 136 17.25 -11.60 17.35
CA ASN A 136 17.99 -10.35 17.19
C ASN A 136 17.31 -9.18 17.92
N THR A 137 15.97 -9.07 17.87
CA THR A 137 15.24 -8.01 18.57
C THR A 137 15.45 -8.07 20.09
N ASN A 138 15.53 -9.26 20.68
CA ASN A 138 15.79 -9.43 22.13
C ASN A 138 17.16 -8.89 22.57
N ARG A 139 18.13 -8.73 21.66
CA ARG A 139 19.45 -8.15 21.96
C ARG A 139 19.47 -6.62 21.82
N ALA A 140 18.61 -6.07 20.96
CA ALA A 140 18.56 -4.64 20.68
C ALA A 140 17.91 -3.82 21.81
N TRP A 141 16.90 -4.37 22.50
CA TRP A 141 16.17 -3.68 23.58
C TRP A 141 16.72 -3.93 25.00
N GLY A 142 17.73 -4.80 25.17
CA GLY A 142 18.27 -5.21 26.47
C GLY A 142 19.49 -4.42 26.99
N ARG A 143 19.96 -3.39 26.27
CA ARG A 143 21.17 -2.60 26.62
C ARG A 143 20.88 -1.22 27.21
N SER A 144 19.67 -0.96 27.69
CA SER A 144 19.34 0.25 28.45
C SER A 144 19.03 -0.10 29.89
N ASN A 145 20.04 -0.48 30.67
CA ASN A 145 19.93 -0.44 32.13
C ASN A 145 20.87 0.67 32.63
N PRO A 146 20.36 1.80 33.18
CA PRO A 146 21.22 2.79 33.80
C PRO A 146 21.93 2.14 35.00
N ARG A 147 23.25 2.33 35.11
CA ARG A 147 23.98 1.95 36.33
C ARG A 147 23.50 2.83 37.50
N PRO A 148 23.44 2.29 38.73
CA PRO A 148 22.98 3.01 39.92
C PRO A 148 23.90 4.19 40.28
#